data_AF-A0A941UJN7-F1
#
_entry.id   AF-A0A941UJN7-F1
#
_cell.length_a   1.000
_cell.length_b   1.000
_cell.length_c   1.000
_cell.angle_alpha   90.00
_cell.angle_beta   90.00
_cell.angle_gamma   90.00
#
_symmetry.space_group_name_H-M   'P 1'
#
loop_
_entity.id
_entity.type
_entity.pdbx_description
1 polymer ?
#
loop_
_entity_poly.entity_id
_entity_poly.type
_entity_poly.pdbx_seq_one_letter_code
_entity_poly.pdbx_strand_id
1 'polypeptide(L)'
;MWKNVSTLFFVSTLLILYSCSVKRAELPVYQAGEVREVLSSRKGISTIETTFSITFEKDDTEMKGDGALNLSQNGDLSMRLYSFGFLAFEMTAHNGIIKSNPPVDRNKGIILSSGLRDCLFWWDIQDFSVEEDAGGYLLKNMSRSLWINRETMLPVKQVISLEDGRELMITYEDPDYAGTLWYPSKIRIELARYAVTLNIREISFLPGVQSEINRDRPDDRTFYSLCFGQVPFKKGIIANSIDEPRSSVRAPEYKPYRLL
;
A
#
# COMPACT_ATOMS: atom_id res chain seq x y z
N MET A 1 43.16 33.82 -21.94
CA MET A 1 42.06 33.93 -20.97
C MET A 1 40.98 32.84 -21.11
N TRP A 2 40.63 32.38 -22.31
CA TRP A 2 39.55 31.40 -22.51
C TRP A 2 39.77 30.02 -21.84
N LYS A 3 41.03 29.55 -21.77
CA LYS A 3 41.39 28.28 -21.11
C LYS A 3 40.97 28.24 -19.64
N ASN A 4 41.16 29.33 -18.89
CA ASN A 4 40.85 29.39 -17.46
C ASN A 4 39.34 29.41 -17.19
N VAL A 5 38.56 30.02 -18.09
CA VAL A 5 37.08 30.05 -17.99
C VAL A 5 36.49 28.66 -18.25
N SER A 6 37.03 27.92 -19.23
CA SER A 6 36.61 26.54 -19.51
C SER A 6 36.90 25.59 -18.35
N THR A 7 38.06 25.69 -17.71
CA THR A 7 38.40 24.85 -16.56
C THR A 7 37.50 25.13 -15.36
N LEU A 8 37.20 26.41 -15.06
CA LEU A 8 36.29 26.78 -13.97
C LEU A 8 34.86 26.30 -14.22
N PHE A 9 34.39 26.34 -15.48
CA PHE A 9 33.08 25.82 -15.84
C PHE A 9 33.00 24.31 -15.61
N PHE A 10 34.00 23.54 -16.07
CA PHE A 10 34.05 22.09 -15.84
C PHE A 10 34.10 21.71 -14.36
N VAL A 11 34.89 22.42 -13.54
CA VAL A 11 34.97 22.15 -12.10
C VAL A 11 33.63 22.46 -11.42
N SER A 12 32.97 23.55 -11.81
CA SER A 12 31.64 23.91 -11.29
C SER A 12 30.58 22.85 -11.65
N THR A 13 30.54 22.39 -12.91
CA THR A 13 29.62 21.33 -13.32
C THR A 13 29.89 20.02 -12.60
N LEU A 14 31.18 19.66 -12.38
CA LEU A 14 31.54 18.47 -11.62
C LEU A 14 31.03 18.55 -10.17
N LEU A 15 31.24 19.69 -9.50
CA LEU A 15 30.79 19.90 -8.12
C LEU A 15 29.27 19.82 -7.98
N ILE A 16 28.50 20.34 -8.95
CA ILE A 16 27.04 20.24 -8.95
C ILE A 16 26.59 18.78 -9.09
N LEU A 17 27.27 17.97 -9.93
CA LEU A 17 26.95 16.55 -10.10
C LEU A 17 27.24 15.71 -8.84
N TYR A 18 28.27 16.05 -8.06
CA TYR A 18 28.56 15.37 -6.80
C TYR A 18 27.71 15.84 -5.61
N SER A 19 27.09 17.03 -5.71
CA SER A 19 26.29 17.60 -4.61
C SER A 19 24.88 16.98 -4.47
N CYS A 20 24.43 16.21 -5.47
CA CYS A 20 23.10 15.59 -5.49
C CYS A 20 23.09 14.10 -5.11
N SER A 21 24.06 13.65 -4.31
CA SER A 21 23.95 12.33 -3.66
C SER A 21 22.91 12.41 -2.55
N VAL A 22 21.68 11.97 -2.82
CA VAL A 22 20.66 11.78 -1.78
C VAL A 22 21.24 10.88 -0.70
N LYS A 23 21.37 11.39 0.52
CA LYS A 23 21.87 10.65 1.67
C LYS A 23 20.90 9.51 1.95
N ARG A 24 21.22 8.29 1.51
CA ARG A 24 20.46 7.09 1.85
C ARG A 24 20.65 6.80 3.33
N ALA A 25 19.57 6.48 4.03
CA ALA A 25 19.66 5.96 5.38
C ALA A 25 20.45 4.63 5.34
N GLU A 26 21.38 4.46 6.26
CA GLU A 26 22.11 3.19 6.41
C GLU A 26 21.15 2.15 6.99
N LEU A 27 21.16 0.94 6.40
CA LEU A 27 20.31 -0.16 6.88
C LEU A 27 20.59 -0.44 8.37
N PRO A 28 19.54 -0.78 9.14
CA PRO A 28 19.73 -1.06 10.54
C PRO A 28 20.51 -2.37 10.66
N VAL A 29 21.60 -2.34 11.43
CA VAL A 29 22.30 -3.56 11.84
C VAL A 29 21.89 -3.83 13.27
N TYR A 30 20.98 -4.77 13.44
CA TYR A 30 20.59 -5.23 14.76
C TYR A 30 21.69 -6.16 15.29
N GLN A 31 22.20 -5.89 16.50
CA GLN A 31 22.88 -6.94 17.25
C GLN A 31 21.90 -8.09 17.41
N ALA A 32 22.38 -9.34 17.42
CA ALA A 32 21.57 -10.56 17.49
C ALA A 32 20.51 -10.48 18.60
N GLY A 33 19.39 -9.87 18.25
CA GLY A 33 18.29 -9.55 19.14
C GLY A 33 17.27 -10.65 19.00
N GLU A 34 16.53 -10.89 20.06
CA GLU A 34 15.50 -11.90 20.03
C GLU A 34 14.41 -11.45 19.05
N VAL A 35 14.19 -12.20 17.98
CA VAL A 35 13.21 -11.87 16.93
C VAL A 35 11.82 -11.55 17.52
N ARG A 36 11.48 -12.17 18.65
CA ARG A 36 10.25 -11.93 19.41
C ARG A 36 10.13 -10.51 19.93
N GLU A 37 11.23 -9.89 20.36
CA GLU A 37 11.24 -8.49 20.83
C GLU A 37 10.96 -7.54 19.66
N VAL A 38 11.60 -7.77 18.51
CA VAL A 38 11.39 -6.95 17.30
C VAL A 38 9.92 -7.02 16.87
N LEU A 39 9.33 -8.22 16.80
CA LEU A 39 7.92 -8.37 16.48
C LEU A 39 7.02 -7.70 17.52
N SER A 40 7.34 -7.85 18.81
CA SER A 40 6.54 -7.30 19.90
C SER A 40 6.56 -5.77 19.92
N SER A 41 7.68 -5.14 19.57
CA SER A 41 7.78 -3.68 19.44
C SER A 41 6.82 -3.08 18.41
N ARG A 42 6.39 -3.88 17.42
CA ARG A 42 5.47 -3.47 16.36
C ARG A 42 3.99 -3.73 16.69
N LYS A 43 3.69 -4.44 17.78
CA LYS A 43 2.30 -4.76 18.18
C LYS A 43 1.45 -3.52 18.53
N GLY A 44 2.08 -2.39 18.82
CA GLY A 44 1.37 -1.13 19.06
C GLY A 44 0.79 -0.49 17.78
N ILE A 45 1.20 -0.94 16.60
CA ILE A 45 0.72 -0.42 15.32
C ILE A 45 -0.62 -1.09 15.00
N SER A 46 -1.65 -0.27 14.88
CA SER A 46 -3.02 -0.72 14.61
C SER A 46 -3.49 -0.39 13.19
N THR A 47 -2.93 0.66 12.60
CA THR A 47 -3.35 1.19 11.30
C THR A 47 -2.12 1.60 10.51
N ILE A 48 -2.15 1.29 9.22
CA ILE A 48 -1.15 1.68 8.22
C ILE A 48 -1.87 2.52 7.17
N GLU A 49 -1.36 3.73 6.96
CA GLU A 49 -1.76 4.59 5.85
C GLU A 49 -0.60 4.67 4.86
N THR A 50 -0.87 4.44 3.58
CA THR A 50 0.19 4.45 2.57
C THR A 50 -0.30 4.92 1.21
N THR A 51 0.59 5.58 0.48
CA THR A 51 0.47 5.79 -0.97
C THR A 51 1.50 4.93 -1.70
N PHE A 52 1.14 4.41 -2.86
CA PHE A 52 1.97 3.45 -3.59
C PHE A 52 1.72 3.53 -5.10
N SER A 53 2.67 3.07 -5.91
CA SER A 53 2.37 2.62 -7.26
C SER A 53 2.10 1.11 -7.25
N ILE A 54 1.19 0.67 -8.10
CA ILE A 54 0.77 -0.73 -8.20
C ILE A 54 0.89 -1.21 -9.63
N THR A 55 1.39 -2.42 -9.78
CA THR A 55 1.39 -3.17 -11.03
C THR A 55 0.64 -4.48 -10.79
N PHE A 56 -0.47 -4.67 -11.51
CA PHE A 56 -1.22 -5.92 -11.55
C PHE A 56 -0.85 -6.69 -12.80
N GLU A 57 -0.50 -7.95 -12.62
CA GLU A 57 -0.20 -8.89 -13.68
C GLU A 57 -1.19 -10.05 -13.63
N LYS A 58 -1.72 -10.42 -14.79
CA LYS A 58 -2.51 -11.63 -14.98
C LYS A 58 -2.22 -12.19 -16.36
N ASP A 59 -1.67 -13.40 -16.41
CA ASP A 59 -1.21 -14.00 -17.67
C ASP A 59 -0.30 -13.00 -18.41
N ASP A 60 -0.57 -12.67 -19.68
CA ASP A 60 0.21 -11.70 -20.48
C ASP A 60 -0.29 -10.24 -20.36
N THR A 61 -1.16 -9.95 -19.39
CA THR A 61 -1.75 -8.61 -19.22
C THR A 61 -1.22 -7.91 -17.98
N GLU A 62 -0.88 -6.62 -18.15
CA GLU A 62 -0.38 -5.76 -17.09
C GLU A 62 -1.25 -4.50 -16.96
N MET A 63 -1.58 -4.11 -15.73
CA MET A 63 -2.29 -2.86 -15.42
C MET A 63 -1.52 -2.09 -14.35
N LYS A 64 -1.26 -0.80 -14.62
CA LYS A 64 -0.55 0.10 -13.71
C LYS A 64 -1.46 1.18 -13.17
N GLY A 65 -1.16 1.60 -11.95
CA GLY A 65 -1.83 2.73 -11.32
C GLY A 65 -1.08 3.23 -10.10
N ASP A 66 -1.62 4.29 -9.52
CA ASP A 66 -1.22 4.84 -8.24
C ASP A 66 -2.36 4.68 -7.25
N GLY A 67 -2.05 4.40 -6.00
CA GLY A 67 -3.02 4.05 -4.99
C GLY A 67 -2.80 4.74 -3.67
N ALA A 68 -3.89 4.84 -2.91
CA ALA A 68 -3.90 5.13 -1.49
C ALA A 68 -4.61 4.00 -0.76
N LEU A 69 -4.06 3.59 0.38
CA LEU A 69 -4.59 2.53 1.24
C LEU A 69 -4.56 3.00 2.69
N ASN A 70 -5.71 2.84 3.35
CA ASN A 70 -5.81 2.81 4.80
C ASN A 70 -6.17 1.38 5.19
N LEU A 71 -5.33 0.75 6.00
CA LEU A 71 -5.46 -0.64 6.39
C LEU A 71 -5.27 -0.75 7.90
N SER A 72 -6.21 -1.41 8.56
CA SER A 72 -6.13 -1.69 9.99
C SER A 72 -5.76 -3.16 10.26
N GLN A 73 -5.24 -3.41 11.46
CA GLN A 73 -4.72 -4.71 11.88
C GLN A 73 -5.80 -5.81 11.85
N ASN A 74 -7.06 -5.45 12.11
CA ASN A 74 -8.20 -6.37 12.09
C ASN A 74 -8.65 -6.75 10.67
N GLY A 75 -8.06 -6.14 9.64
CA GLY A 75 -8.37 -6.39 8.23
C GLY A 75 -9.39 -5.43 7.61
N ASP A 76 -9.93 -4.45 8.36
CA ASP A 76 -10.68 -3.38 7.75
C ASP A 76 -9.75 -2.54 6.87
N LEU A 77 -10.19 -2.26 5.64
CA LEU A 77 -9.39 -1.57 4.64
C LEU A 77 -10.24 -0.62 3.81
N SER A 78 -9.62 0.46 3.34
CA SER A 78 -10.14 1.37 2.33
C SER A 78 -9.02 1.67 1.34
N MET A 79 -9.23 1.30 0.09
CA MET A 79 -8.25 1.44 -0.98
C MET A 79 -8.88 2.13 -2.19
N ARG A 80 -8.15 3.08 -2.77
CA ARG A 80 -8.48 3.74 -4.04
C ARG A 80 -7.28 3.66 -4.96
N LEU A 81 -7.51 3.26 -6.21
CA LEU A 81 -6.50 3.19 -7.25
C LEU A 81 -6.90 4.05 -8.43
N TYR A 82 -5.94 4.81 -8.91
CA TYR A 82 -6.06 5.72 -10.04
C TYR A 82 -5.16 5.24 -11.17
N SER A 83 -5.67 5.27 -12.39
CA SER A 83 -4.90 5.02 -13.61
C SER A 83 -5.08 6.21 -14.54
N PHE A 84 -3.98 6.79 -15.02
CA PHE A 84 -3.98 8.01 -15.84
C PHE A 84 -4.78 9.18 -15.24
N GLY A 85 -4.80 9.30 -13.89
CA GLY A 85 -5.52 10.35 -13.17
C GLY A 85 -7.01 10.08 -12.93
N PHE A 86 -7.56 8.96 -13.40
CA PHE A 86 -8.96 8.58 -13.19
C PHE A 86 -9.08 7.48 -12.13
N LEU A 87 -10.12 7.54 -11.29
CA LEU A 87 -10.44 6.45 -10.35
C LEU A 87 -10.77 5.19 -11.16
N ALA A 88 -9.87 4.22 -11.13
CA ALA A 88 -9.98 2.98 -11.88
C ALA A 88 -10.52 1.84 -11.01
N PHE A 89 -10.29 1.91 -9.69
CA PHE A 89 -10.69 0.88 -8.76
C PHE A 89 -10.82 1.44 -7.34
N GLU A 90 -11.85 1.01 -6.63
CA GLU A 90 -11.98 1.22 -5.19
C GLU A 90 -12.36 -0.10 -4.51
N MET A 91 -11.86 -0.29 -3.29
CA MET A 91 -12.18 -1.44 -2.46
C MET A 91 -12.29 -1.05 -1.00
N THR A 92 -13.31 -1.58 -0.35
CA THR A 92 -13.47 -1.48 1.10
C THR A 92 -13.66 -2.88 1.67
N ALA A 93 -13.06 -3.14 2.83
CA ALA A 93 -13.39 -4.30 3.65
C ALA A 93 -13.78 -3.77 5.03
N HIS A 94 -14.90 -4.26 5.54
CA HIS A 94 -15.36 -3.93 6.88
C HIS A 94 -16.05 -5.12 7.51
N ASN A 95 -15.59 -5.57 8.68
CA ASN A 95 -16.10 -6.76 9.37
C ASN A 95 -16.16 -7.99 8.46
N GLY A 96 -15.10 -8.19 7.65
CA GLY A 96 -15.01 -9.29 6.68
C GLY A 96 -15.86 -9.13 5.41
N ILE A 97 -16.68 -8.08 5.31
CA ILE A 97 -17.48 -7.80 4.10
C ILE A 97 -16.64 -6.96 3.14
N ILE A 98 -16.28 -7.56 2.00
CA ILE A 98 -15.52 -6.90 0.94
C ILE A 98 -16.48 -6.33 -0.10
N LYS A 99 -16.32 -5.05 -0.43
CA LYS A 99 -16.99 -4.38 -1.55
C LYS A 99 -15.94 -3.79 -2.47
N SER A 100 -16.11 -3.96 -3.77
CA SER A 100 -15.22 -3.36 -4.75
C SER A 100 -15.98 -2.81 -5.94
N ASN A 101 -15.41 -1.79 -6.57
CA ASN A 101 -15.91 -1.21 -7.80
C ASN A 101 -14.72 -0.90 -8.73
N PRO A 102 -14.61 -1.56 -9.90
CA PRO A 102 -15.45 -2.66 -10.38
C PRO A 102 -15.39 -3.93 -9.49
N PRO A 103 -16.34 -4.88 -9.65
CA PRO A 103 -16.27 -6.18 -8.99
C PRO A 103 -14.98 -6.94 -9.33
N VAL A 104 -14.35 -7.57 -8.33
CA VAL A 104 -13.15 -8.40 -8.50
C VAL A 104 -13.48 -9.88 -8.45
N ASP A 105 -12.69 -10.68 -9.18
CA ASP A 105 -12.72 -12.13 -9.01
C ASP A 105 -12.14 -12.55 -7.65
N ARG A 106 -12.41 -13.81 -7.25
CA ARG A 106 -12.00 -14.35 -5.96
C ARG A 106 -10.50 -14.24 -5.70
N ASN A 107 -9.64 -14.49 -6.68
CA ASN A 107 -8.19 -14.50 -6.48
C ASN A 107 -7.67 -13.08 -6.30
N LYS A 108 -8.13 -12.16 -7.15
CA LYS A 108 -7.82 -10.73 -7.00
C LYS A 108 -8.35 -10.19 -5.68
N GLY A 109 -9.53 -10.62 -5.25
CA GLY A 109 -10.09 -10.30 -3.93
C GLY A 109 -9.20 -10.78 -2.78
N ILE A 110 -8.72 -12.02 -2.81
CA ILE A 110 -7.80 -12.57 -1.79
C ILE A 110 -6.49 -11.77 -1.72
N ILE A 111 -5.86 -11.51 -2.87
CA ILE A 111 -4.61 -10.72 -2.91
C ILE A 111 -4.84 -9.33 -2.31
N LEU A 112 -5.92 -8.65 -2.71
CA LEU A 112 -6.19 -7.27 -2.31
C LEU A 112 -6.77 -7.11 -0.90
N SER A 113 -7.26 -8.18 -0.29
CA SER A 113 -7.77 -8.14 1.09
C SER A 113 -6.76 -8.76 2.04
N SER A 114 -6.85 -10.08 2.26
CA SER A 114 -5.98 -10.80 3.18
C SER A 114 -4.50 -10.68 2.78
N GLY A 115 -4.19 -10.67 1.47
CA GLY A 115 -2.81 -10.52 1.00
C GLY A 115 -2.18 -9.18 1.37
N LEU A 116 -2.89 -8.06 1.17
CA LEU A 116 -2.42 -6.73 1.60
C LEU A 116 -2.32 -6.64 3.12
N ARG A 117 -3.31 -7.18 3.84
CA ARG A 117 -3.29 -7.22 5.30
C ARG A 117 -2.04 -7.93 5.81
N ASP A 118 -1.82 -9.13 5.29
CA ASP A 118 -0.74 -9.99 5.74
C ASP A 118 0.64 -9.51 5.29
N CYS A 119 0.74 -8.82 4.16
CA CYS A 119 2.02 -8.30 3.70
C CYS A 119 2.45 -7.07 4.50
N LEU A 120 1.52 -6.14 4.78
CA LEU A 120 1.82 -4.90 5.50
C LEU A 120 1.92 -5.12 7.02
N PHE A 121 1.13 -6.03 7.59
CA PHE A 121 1.24 -6.49 8.98
C PHE A 121 1.98 -7.83 9.09
N TRP A 122 3.08 -7.98 8.37
CA TRP A 122 3.86 -9.24 8.34
C TRP A 122 4.31 -9.70 9.74
N TRP A 123 4.49 -8.77 10.68
CA TRP A 123 4.86 -9.05 12.07
C TRP A 123 3.73 -9.61 12.93
N ASP A 124 2.47 -9.54 12.46
CA ASP A 124 1.29 -10.02 13.18
C ASP A 124 1.07 -11.53 12.97
N ILE A 125 2.14 -12.29 13.15
CA ILE A 125 2.10 -13.76 13.18
C ILE A 125 1.99 -14.21 14.65
N GLN A 126 1.00 -15.06 14.91
CA GLN A 126 0.74 -15.63 16.24
C GLN A 126 1.11 -17.12 16.26
N ASP A 127 1.36 -17.65 17.46
CA ASP A 127 1.57 -19.07 17.73
C ASP A 127 2.63 -19.74 16.83
N PHE A 128 3.77 -19.07 16.64
CA PHE A 128 4.84 -19.53 15.77
C PHE A 128 6.00 -20.19 16.51
N SER A 129 6.58 -21.21 15.89
CA SER A 129 7.93 -21.70 16.18
C SER A 129 8.98 -20.84 15.46
N VAL A 130 10.18 -20.77 16.03
CA VAL A 130 11.33 -20.09 15.42
C VAL A 130 12.38 -21.14 15.10
N GLU A 131 12.78 -21.20 13.83
CA GLU A 131 13.95 -21.93 13.36
C GLU A 131 15.01 -20.88 12.97
N GLU A 132 16.27 -21.12 13.33
CA GLU A 132 17.37 -20.20 13.05
C GLU A 132 18.38 -20.88 12.13
N ASP A 133 18.84 -20.15 11.11
CA ASP A 133 19.93 -20.57 10.23
C ASP A 133 21.01 -19.46 10.10
N ALA A 134 22.01 -19.70 9.26
CA ALA A 134 23.11 -18.75 9.08
C ALA A 134 22.68 -17.42 8.44
N GLY A 135 21.57 -17.39 7.69
CA GLY A 135 21.11 -16.22 6.94
C GLY A 135 19.91 -15.49 7.57
N GLY A 136 19.16 -16.14 8.47
CA GLY A 136 17.92 -15.57 8.97
C GLY A 136 17.18 -16.42 10.00
N TYR A 137 15.96 -15.95 10.28
CA TYR A 137 14.98 -16.65 11.09
C TYR A 137 13.82 -17.11 10.20
N LEU A 138 13.37 -18.34 10.40
CA LEU A 138 12.12 -18.85 9.85
C LEU A 138 11.09 -18.94 10.97
N LEU A 139 10.04 -18.15 10.85
CA LEU A 139 8.88 -18.18 11.73
C LEU A 139 7.79 -18.99 11.07
N LYS A 140 7.29 -20.01 11.76
CA LYS A 140 6.34 -20.96 11.17
C LYS A 140 5.19 -21.26 12.12
N ASN A 141 3.97 -21.23 11.59
CA ASN A 141 2.78 -21.75 12.24
C ASN A 141 2.00 -22.66 11.25
N MET A 142 0.75 -23.00 11.58
CA MET A 142 -0.06 -23.92 10.76
C MET A 142 -0.35 -23.43 9.33
N SER A 143 -0.41 -22.10 9.12
CA SER A 143 -0.84 -21.52 7.83
C SER A 143 0.17 -20.55 7.23
N ARG A 144 1.24 -20.20 7.93
CA ARG A 144 2.21 -19.19 7.50
C ARG A 144 3.64 -19.63 7.78
N SER A 145 4.50 -19.40 6.80
CA SER A 145 5.97 -19.40 6.93
C SER A 145 6.50 -18.01 6.58
N LEU A 146 7.33 -17.42 7.43
CA LEU A 146 7.89 -16.08 7.28
C LEU A 146 9.40 -16.12 7.49
N TRP A 147 10.16 -15.68 6.49
CA TRP A 147 11.61 -15.58 6.54
C TRP A 147 12.02 -14.14 6.86
N ILE A 148 12.87 -13.98 7.88
CA ILE A 148 13.36 -12.69 8.37
C ILE A 148 14.89 -12.67 8.24
N ASN A 149 15.43 -11.61 7.66
CA ASN A 149 16.88 -11.43 7.57
C ASN A 149 17.47 -11.15 8.97
N ARG A 150 18.55 -11.85 9.32
CA ARG A 150 19.13 -11.76 10.67
C ARG A 150 19.71 -10.38 11.01
N GLU A 151 20.31 -9.71 10.03
CA GLU A 151 21.00 -8.43 10.24
C GLU A 151 20.02 -7.27 10.32
N THR A 152 19.06 -7.23 9.40
CA THR A 152 18.11 -6.11 9.27
C THR A 152 16.82 -6.32 10.04
N MET A 153 16.53 -7.55 10.47
CA MET A 153 15.26 -7.94 11.10
C MET A 153 14.02 -7.59 10.25
N LEU A 154 14.19 -7.51 8.94
CA LEU A 154 13.14 -7.26 7.95
C LEU A 154 12.70 -8.57 7.28
N PRO A 155 11.44 -8.63 6.84
CA PRO A 155 10.94 -9.81 6.14
C PRO A 155 11.61 -9.88 4.76
N VAL A 156 11.92 -11.10 4.33
CA VAL A 156 12.47 -11.38 3.00
C VAL A 156 11.41 -12.04 2.12
N LYS A 157 10.68 -12.98 2.72
CA LYS A 157 9.64 -13.76 2.03
C LYS A 157 8.61 -14.23 3.04
N GLN A 158 7.37 -14.42 2.58
CA GLN A 158 6.32 -15.10 3.32
C GLN A 158 5.55 -16.03 2.37
N VAL A 159 5.10 -17.16 2.91
CA VAL A 159 4.18 -18.09 2.24
C VAL A 159 3.00 -18.32 3.17
N ILE A 160 1.78 -18.13 2.65
CA ILE A 160 0.54 -18.38 3.37
C ILE A 160 -0.25 -19.46 2.66
N SER A 161 -0.56 -20.55 3.37
CA SER A 161 -1.44 -21.62 2.89
C SER A 161 -2.90 -21.20 3.02
N LEU A 162 -3.64 -21.28 1.92
CA LEU A 162 -5.08 -21.01 1.86
C LEU A 162 -5.87 -22.29 2.13
N GLU A 163 -7.14 -22.15 2.54
CA GLU A 163 -8.03 -23.29 2.85
C GLU A 163 -8.23 -24.26 1.68
N ASP A 164 -8.10 -23.77 0.45
CA ASP A 164 -8.23 -24.57 -0.76
C ASP A 164 -6.91 -25.24 -1.21
N GLY A 165 -5.89 -25.23 -0.35
CA GLY A 165 -4.59 -25.85 -0.57
C GLY A 165 -3.65 -25.04 -1.47
N ARG A 166 -4.07 -23.88 -1.97
CA ARG A 166 -3.19 -22.96 -2.72
C ARG A 166 -2.32 -22.16 -1.77
N GLU A 167 -1.25 -21.60 -2.31
CA GLU A 167 -0.33 -20.76 -1.56
C GLU A 167 -0.31 -19.33 -2.10
N LEU A 168 -0.36 -18.37 -1.18
CA LEU A 168 -0.09 -16.96 -1.44
C LEU A 168 1.38 -16.70 -1.10
N MET A 169 2.16 -16.31 -2.10
CA MET A 169 3.58 -16.01 -1.94
C MET A 169 3.78 -14.50 -1.88
N ILE A 170 4.58 -14.04 -0.91
CA ILE A 170 4.90 -12.62 -0.75
C ILE A 170 6.42 -12.48 -0.69
N THR A 171 7.00 -11.58 -1.48
CA THR A 171 8.42 -11.23 -1.42
C THR A 171 8.59 -9.74 -1.12
N TYR A 172 9.67 -9.43 -0.42
CA TYR A 172 9.94 -8.11 0.12
C TYR A 172 11.32 -7.64 -0.34
N GLU A 173 11.38 -6.44 -0.88
CA GLU A 173 12.56 -5.84 -1.47
C GLU A 173 12.66 -4.35 -1.10
N ASP A 174 13.82 -3.76 -1.40
CA ASP A 174 14.09 -2.33 -1.28
C ASP A 174 13.68 -1.73 0.07
N PRO A 175 14.37 -2.07 1.19
CA PRO A 175 14.07 -1.48 2.48
C PRO A 175 14.15 0.05 2.47
N ASP A 176 13.23 0.69 3.16
CA ASP A 176 13.17 2.14 3.34
C ASP A 176 12.78 2.52 4.78
N TYR A 177 12.96 3.80 5.14
CA TYR A 177 12.83 4.29 6.49
C TYR A 177 11.76 5.40 6.62
N ALA A 178 10.69 5.11 7.35
CA ALA A 178 9.58 6.04 7.58
C ALA A 178 9.76 6.87 8.86
N GLY A 179 10.96 7.38 9.12
CA GLY A 179 11.27 8.25 10.27
C GLY A 179 11.35 7.55 11.64
N THR A 180 10.60 6.47 11.85
CA THR A 180 10.59 5.67 13.10
C THR A 180 10.80 4.18 12.88
N LEU A 181 10.47 3.67 11.69
CA LEU A 181 10.43 2.24 11.40
C LEU A 181 10.98 1.94 10.02
N TRP A 182 11.78 0.87 9.95
CA TRP A 182 12.20 0.27 8.69
C TRP A 182 11.12 -0.66 8.15
N TYR A 183 10.87 -0.55 6.85
CA TYR A 183 9.84 -1.30 6.14
C TYR A 183 10.31 -1.67 4.72
N PRO A 184 9.79 -2.75 4.12
CA PRO A 184 10.04 -3.07 2.72
C PRO A 184 9.23 -2.14 1.82
N SER A 185 9.88 -1.32 0.98
CA SER A 185 9.16 -0.39 0.10
C SER A 185 8.64 -1.06 -1.17
N LYS A 186 9.24 -2.18 -1.58
CA LYS A 186 8.77 -2.97 -2.72
C LYS A 186 8.28 -4.33 -2.25
N ILE A 187 7.03 -4.64 -2.57
CA ILE A 187 6.36 -5.87 -2.14
C ILE A 187 5.71 -6.52 -3.35
N ARG A 188 5.99 -7.80 -3.58
CA ARG A 188 5.32 -8.59 -4.61
C ARG A 188 4.49 -9.68 -3.97
N ILE A 189 3.23 -9.80 -4.40
CA ILE A 189 2.26 -10.78 -3.92
C ILE A 189 1.80 -11.63 -5.10
N GLU A 190 1.92 -12.95 -5.00
CA GLU A 190 1.62 -13.89 -6.08
C GLU A 190 0.63 -14.97 -5.63
N LEU A 191 -0.41 -15.22 -6.45
CA LEU A 191 -1.39 -16.29 -6.25
C LEU A 191 -1.83 -16.86 -7.60
N ALA A 192 -1.51 -18.13 -7.83
CA ALA A 192 -1.75 -18.80 -9.11
C ALA A 192 -1.14 -18.01 -10.29
N ARG A 193 -1.98 -17.50 -11.20
CA ARG A 193 -1.56 -16.69 -12.37
C ARG A 193 -1.58 -15.17 -12.15
N TYR A 194 -1.88 -14.74 -10.92
CA TYR A 194 -1.97 -13.33 -10.58
C TYR A 194 -0.73 -12.91 -9.81
N ALA A 195 -0.21 -11.74 -10.14
CA ALA A 195 0.80 -11.08 -9.33
C ALA A 195 0.47 -9.60 -9.14
N VAL A 196 0.82 -9.07 -7.97
CA VAL A 196 0.66 -7.66 -7.62
C VAL A 196 1.97 -7.17 -7.05
N THR A 197 2.55 -6.16 -7.70
CA THR A 197 3.74 -5.47 -7.19
C THR A 197 3.33 -4.10 -6.67
N LEU A 198 3.61 -3.85 -5.39
CA LEU A 198 3.46 -2.57 -4.72
C LEU A 198 4.82 -1.91 -4.62
N ASN A 199 4.92 -0.63 -4.97
CA ASN A 199 6.05 0.21 -4.61
C ASN A 199 5.53 1.36 -3.76
N ILE A 200 5.77 1.29 -2.46
CA ILE A 200 5.36 2.26 -1.45
C ILE A 200 6.12 3.56 -1.69
N ARG A 201 5.38 4.67 -1.75
CA ARG A 201 5.93 6.03 -1.87
C ARG A 201 5.99 6.72 -0.51
N GLU A 202 4.91 6.61 0.25
CA GLU A 202 4.80 7.15 1.60
C GLU A 202 4.06 6.14 2.47
N ILE A 203 4.47 6.02 3.73
CA ILE A 203 3.83 5.16 4.72
C ILE A 203 3.82 5.80 6.10
N SER A 204 2.75 5.58 6.84
CA SER A 204 2.57 6.03 8.22
C SER A 204 2.04 4.88 9.07
N PHE A 205 2.62 4.72 10.26
CA PHE A 205 2.27 3.69 11.23
C PHE A 205 1.57 4.34 12.42
N LEU A 206 0.30 4.02 12.64
CA LEU A 206 -0.55 4.70 13.62
C LEU A 206 -0.98 3.75 14.77
N PRO A 207 -0.89 4.22 16.04
CA PRO A 207 -1.32 3.43 17.20
C PRO A 207 -2.84 3.43 17.40
N GLY A 208 -3.35 2.39 18.05
CA GLY A 208 -4.79 2.04 18.13
C GLY A 208 -5.69 2.88 19.03
N VAL A 209 -5.33 4.14 19.31
CA VAL A 209 -6.11 4.98 20.23
C VAL A 209 -7.09 5.92 19.50
N GLN A 210 -6.98 6.12 18.18
CA GLN A 210 -7.82 7.11 17.47
C GLN A 210 -7.86 6.93 15.93
N SER A 211 -8.46 5.86 15.42
CA SER A 211 -8.81 5.80 14.00
C SER A 211 -10.20 5.21 13.77
N GLU A 212 -11.23 6.00 14.06
CA GLU A 212 -12.46 5.86 13.28
C GLU A 212 -12.10 6.17 11.83
N ILE A 213 -12.20 5.17 10.96
CA ILE A 213 -12.01 5.32 9.52
C ILE A 213 -13.06 6.33 9.04
N ASN A 214 -12.66 7.59 8.91
CA ASN A 214 -13.58 8.68 8.58
C ASN A 214 -13.94 8.59 7.10
N ARG A 215 -15.10 7.98 6.81
CA ARG A 215 -15.59 7.67 5.45
C ARG A 215 -15.94 8.93 4.63
N ASP A 216 -16.16 10.06 5.30
CA ASP A 216 -16.68 11.29 4.70
C ASP A 216 -15.61 12.36 4.50
N ARG A 217 -14.33 12.06 4.71
CA ARG A 217 -13.28 13.05 4.45
C ARG A 217 -12.98 13.07 2.94
N PRO A 218 -13.34 14.13 2.18
CA PRO A 218 -12.69 14.37 0.91
C PRO A 218 -11.19 14.52 1.20
N ASP A 219 -10.35 13.79 0.47
CA ASP A 219 -8.90 13.91 0.55
C ASP A 219 -8.49 15.34 0.12
N ASP A 220 -8.55 16.27 1.06
CA ASP A 220 -8.10 17.65 0.89
C ASP A 220 -6.61 17.78 1.25
N ARG A 221 -5.89 16.65 1.43
CA ARG A 221 -4.43 16.62 1.40
C ARG A 221 -3.99 16.75 -0.05
N THR A 222 -3.96 18.01 -0.45
CA THR A 222 -3.40 18.54 -1.68
C THR A 222 -2.08 17.85 -1.99
N PHE A 223 -2.07 17.12 -3.10
CA PHE A 223 -0.87 16.69 -3.80
C PHE A 223 0.08 17.88 -3.96
N TYR A 224 1.19 17.87 -3.21
CA TYR A 224 2.36 18.67 -3.54
C TYR A 224 3.52 17.72 -3.84
N SER A 225 3.54 17.20 -5.06
CA SER A 225 4.80 16.97 -5.77
C SER A 225 4.77 17.80 -7.04
N LEU A 226 5.28 19.02 -6.88
CA LEU A 226 5.56 19.97 -7.94
C LEU A 226 6.73 19.46 -8.79
N CYS A 227 6.49 19.24 -10.08
CA CYS A 227 7.40 19.65 -11.15
C CYS A 227 6.69 19.55 -12.51
N PHE A 228 5.98 20.62 -12.89
CA PHE A 228 6.09 21.35 -14.18
C PHE A 228 4.87 22.27 -14.36
N GLY A 229 5.12 23.57 -14.56
CA GLY A 229 4.17 24.52 -15.14
C GLY A 229 3.20 25.22 -14.17
N GLN A 230 3.48 26.48 -13.85
CA GLN A 230 2.55 27.38 -13.15
C GLN A 230 1.27 27.62 -13.96
N VAL A 231 0.10 27.44 -13.33
CA VAL A 231 -1.09 28.28 -13.56
C VAL A 231 -1.73 28.53 -12.18
N PRO A 232 -1.82 29.78 -11.69
CA PRO A 232 -2.46 30.06 -10.41
C PRO A 232 -3.98 30.12 -10.60
N PHE A 233 -4.72 29.21 -9.97
CA PHE A 233 -6.17 29.38 -9.83
C PHE A 233 -6.51 30.07 -8.52
N LYS A 234 -7.22 31.20 -8.66
CA LYS A 234 -7.73 32.05 -7.58
C LYS A 234 -8.66 31.27 -6.64
N LYS A 235 -8.49 31.56 -5.36
CA LYS A 235 -9.32 31.16 -4.22
C LYS A 235 -10.77 31.65 -4.40
N GLY A 236 -11.73 30.73 -4.28
CA GLY A 236 -13.11 31.01 -3.86
C GLY A 236 -14.20 30.89 -4.93
N ILE A 237 -14.86 29.73 -4.99
CA ILE A 237 -16.32 29.61 -5.18
C ILE A 237 -16.78 28.45 -4.29
N ILE A 238 -17.58 28.77 -3.27
CA ILE A 238 -18.30 27.80 -2.45
C ILE A 238 -19.54 27.37 -3.25
N ALA A 239 -19.61 26.11 -3.66
CA ALA A 239 -20.84 25.52 -4.18
C ALA A 239 -21.62 24.94 -2.99
N ASN A 240 -22.55 25.73 -2.45
CA ASN A 240 -23.63 25.21 -1.61
C ASN A 240 -24.70 24.58 -2.50
N SER A 241 -25.40 23.58 -1.95
CA SER A 241 -26.64 22.93 -2.43
C SER A 241 -26.49 21.75 -3.40
N ILE A 242 -26.25 20.54 -2.87
CA ILE A 242 -26.94 19.31 -3.30
C ILE A 242 -27.12 18.41 -2.07
N ASP A 243 -28.06 18.77 -1.20
CA ASP A 243 -28.65 17.85 -0.22
C ASP A 243 -30.12 18.28 -0.02
N GLU A 244 -30.93 18.01 -1.05
CA GLU A 244 -32.36 17.83 -0.85
C GLU A 244 -32.73 16.39 -1.26
N PRO A 245 -33.45 15.64 -0.40
CA PRO A 245 -33.91 14.31 -0.75
C PRO A 245 -34.91 14.42 -1.91
N ARG A 246 -34.59 13.79 -3.04
CA ARG A 246 -35.53 13.62 -4.16
C ARG A 246 -36.80 12.92 -3.66
N SER A 247 -37.91 13.62 -3.79
CA SER A 247 -39.25 13.09 -3.57
C SER A 247 -39.50 11.85 -4.44
N SER A 248 -40.25 10.90 -3.89
CA SER A 248 -40.61 9.64 -4.53
C SER A 248 -41.31 9.87 -5.87
N VAL A 249 -40.68 9.41 -6.95
CA VAL A 249 -41.32 9.31 -8.26
C VAL A 249 -42.41 8.23 -8.16
N ARG A 250 -43.68 8.64 -8.30
CA ARG A 250 -44.80 7.70 -8.44
C ARG A 250 -44.65 6.93 -9.75
N ALA A 251 -44.74 5.60 -9.68
CA ALA A 251 -44.85 4.75 -10.84
C ALA A 251 -46.15 5.08 -11.62
N PRO A 252 -46.15 5.04 -12.96
CA PRO A 252 -47.36 5.21 -13.74
C PRO A 252 -48.31 4.01 -13.54
N GLU A 253 -49.58 4.32 -13.25
CA GLU A 253 -50.67 3.34 -13.16
C GLU A 253 -50.87 2.62 -14.50
N TYR A 254 -50.82 1.29 -14.46
CA TYR A 254 -51.12 0.41 -15.57
C TYR A 254 -52.65 0.31 -15.73
N LYS A 255 -53.21 0.87 -16.82
CA LYS A 255 -54.62 0.63 -17.18
C LYS A 255 -54.71 -0.66 -18.01
N PRO A 256 -55.50 -1.67 -17.59
CA PRO A 256 -55.75 -2.84 -18.42
C PRO A 256 -56.68 -2.49 -19.58
N TYR A 257 -56.29 -2.90 -20.79
CA TYR A 257 -57.16 -2.90 -21.97
C TYR A 257 -58.32 -3.87 -21.75
N ARG A 258 -59.56 -3.38 -21.88
CA ARG A 258 -60.75 -4.21 -22.08
C ARG A 258 -60.75 -4.74 -23.51
N LEU A 259 -60.78 -6.06 -23.65
CA LEU A 259 -61.20 -6.72 -24.89
C LEU A 259 -62.73 -6.68 -24.97
N LEU A 260 -63.24 -6.12 -26.06
CA LEU A 260 -64.56 -6.41 -26.64
C LEU A 260 -64.35 -6.54 -28.15
#